data_AF-A0A6F9CJD1-F1
#
_entry.id   AF-A0A6F9CJD1-F1
#
_cell.length_a   1.000
_cell.length_b   1.000
_cell.length_c   1.000
_cell.angle_alpha   90.00
_cell.angle_beta   90.00
_cell.angle_gamma   90.00
#
_symmetry.space_group_name_H-M   'P 1'
#
loop_
_entity.id
_entity.type
_entity.pdbx_description
1 polymer ?
#
loop_
_entity_poly.entity_id
_entity_poly.type
_entity_poly.pdbx_seq_one_letter_code
_entity_poly.pdbx_strand_id
1 'polypeptide(L)'
;MLFNKCGLVALWMVGHLRQPPLSVSMETVVQTAMDRAYTAQGEMFSASDMALLAEEGTLGSGLRLDRSTLTATHMHDPREAYILAKQGKSLRYQLWRLDKVAQSNAQLREIDPQRSWEGTQYVVPKGGVEAGMASQVVLLHTGGQTQ
;
A
#
# COMPACT_ATOMS: atom_id res chain seq x y z
N MET A 1 -9.55 14.31 9.82
CA MET A 1 -10.42 13.11 9.79
C MET A 1 -9.97 11.99 8.82
N LEU A 2 -8.73 11.95 8.30
CA LEU A 2 -8.32 10.93 7.30
C LEU A 2 -6.94 10.28 7.55
N PHE A 3 -6.40 10.33 8.76
CA PHE A 3 -5.00 9.91 9.00
C PHE A 3 -4.77 8.40 8.92
N ASN A 4 -5.79 7.56 9.14
CA ASN A 4 -5.66 6.09 9.14
C ASN A 4 -5.90 5.45 7.76
N LYS A 5 -6.49 6.15 6.78
CA LYS A 5 -6.87 5.55 5.48
C LYS A 5 -5.80 5.62 4.39
N CYS A 6 -4.56 5.96 4.71
CA CYS A 6 -3.56 6.30 3.70
C CYS A 6 -3.21 5.16 2.74
N GLY A 7 -3.25 3.91 3.19
CA GLY A 7 -3.04 2.74 2.32
C GLY A 7 -4.16 2.61 1.29
N LEU A 8 -5.42 2.71 1.73
CA LEU A 8 -6.59 2.65 0.84
C LEU A 8 -6.67 3.87 -0.09
N VAL A 9 -6.29 5.07 0.38
CA VAL A 9 -6.20 6.26 -0.49
C VAL A 9 -5.12 6.05 -1.55
N ALA A 10 -3.96 5.49 -1.19
CA ALA A 10 -2.90 5.21 -2.15
C ALA A 10 -3.39 4.22 -3.23
N LEU A 11 -4.10 3.17 -2.83
CA LEU A 11 -4.70 2.22 -3.78
C LEU A 11 -5.75 2.87 -4.69
N TRP A 12 -6.65 3.68 -4.12
CA TRP A 12 -7.65 4.43 -4.87
C TRP A 12 -7.03 5.41 -5.88
N MET A 13 -5.94 6.08 -5.49
CA MET A 13 -5.18 6.98 -6.35
C MET A 13 -4.56 6.23 -7.54
N VAL A 14 -4.05 5.01 -7.33
CA VAL A 14 -3.55 4.16 -8.43
C VAL A 14 -4.66 3.89 -9.44
N GLY A 15 -5.89 3.64 -8.99
CA GLY A 15 -7.05 3.42 -9.86
C GLY A 15 -7.35 4.62 -10.73
N HIS A 16 -7.39 5.80 -10.12
CA HIS A 16 -7.61 7.05 -10.84
C HIS A 16 -6.53 7.35 -11.88
N LEU A 17 -5.27 6.98 -11.60
CA LEU A 17 -4.17 7.14 -12.56
C LEU A 17 -4.24 6.15 -13.73
N ARG A 18 -4.77 4.93 -13.52
CA ARG A 18 -4.84 3.89 -14.55
C ARG A 18 -6.07 3.99 -15.44
N GLN A 19 -7.23 4.28 -14.86
CA GLN A 19 -8.51 4.30 -15.57
C GLN A 19 -9.36 5.50 -15.12
N PRO A 20 -9.05 6.72 -15.60
CA PRO A 20 -9.81 7.92 -15.24
C PRO A 20 -11.35 7.84 -15.40
N PRO A 21 -11.93 7.10 -16.38
CA PRO A 21 -13.37 6.99 -16.52
C PRO A 21 -14.05 5.98 -15.57
N LEU A 22 -13.31 5.02 -15.00
CA LEU A 22 -13.81 4.11 -13.95
C LEU A 22 -13.42 4.68 -12.59
N SER A 23 -14.13 5.71 -12.14
CA SER A 23 -13.94 6.30 -10.83
C SER A 23 -14.55 5.40 -9.74
N VAL A 24 -13.83 4.34 -9.35
CA VAL A 24 -14.18 3.61 -8.12
C VAL A 24 -14.16 4.59 -6.97
N SER A 25 -15.27 4.71 -6.24
CA SER A 25 -15.35 5.66 -5.13
C SER A 25 -14.45 5.22 -3.97
N MET A 26 -13.91 6.17 -3.21
CA MET A 26 -13.13 5.84 -2.01
C MET A 26 -13.96 5.04 -1.00
N GLU A 27 -15.26 5.31 -0.92
CA GLU A 27 -16.20 4.57 -0.07
C GLU A 27 -16.27 3.10 -0.47
N THR A 28 -16.34 2.81 -1.77
CA THR A 28 -16.33 1.43 -2.29
C THR A 28 -15.03 0.71 -1.91
N VAL A 29 -13.87 1.36 -2.03
CA VAL A 29 -12.59 0.75 -1.62
C VAL A 29 -12.58 0.40 -0.15
N VAL A 30 -13.06 1.32 0.70
CA VAL A 30 -13.12 1.12 2.15
C VAL A 30 -14.14 0.04 2.51
N GLN A 31 -15.31 0.03 1.88
CA GLN A 31 -16.36 -0.97 2.15
C GLN A 31 -15.91 -2.37 1.75
N THR A 32 -15.33 -2.54 0.56
CA THR A 32 -14.79 -3.84 0.14
C THR A 32 -13.70 -4.33 1.10
N ALA A 33 -12.82 -3.45 1.57
CA ALA A 33 -11.80 -3.83 2.55
C ALA A 33 -12.40 -4.28 3.89
N MET A 34 -13.49 -3.65 4.34
CA MET A 34 -14.21 -4.03 5.57
C MET A 34 -14.97 -5.35 5.40
N ASP A 35 -15.66 -5.54 4.28
CA ASP A 35 -16.40 -6.76 3.97
C ASP A 35 -15.48 -8.00 3.89
N ARG A 36 -14.23 -7.80 3.48
CA ARG A 36 -13.18 -8.83 3.45
C ARG A 36 -12.41 -8.97 4.76
N ALA A 37 -12.76 -8.17 5.77
CA ALA A 37 -12.07 -8.11 7.05
C ALA A 37 -10.56 -7.81 6.92
N TYR A 38 -10.16 -7.05 5.90
CA TYR A 38 -8.79 -6.53 5.74
C TYR A 38 -8.55 -5.28 6.59
N THR A 39 -9.63 -4.63 7.01
CA THR A 39 -9.60 -3.43 7.83
C THR A 39 -10.83 -3.37 8.73
N ALA A 40 -10.70 -2.76 9.90
CA ALA A 40 -11.84 -2.45 10.77
C ALA A 40 -12.34 -1.01 10.56
N GLN A 41 -11.43 -0.05 10.33
CA GLN A 41 -11.76 1.38 10.23
C GLN A 41 -11.11 2.10 9.05
N GLY A 42 -10.52 1.36 8.11
CA GLY A 42 -9.85 1.83 6.90
C GLY A 42 -8.32 1.88 6.99
N GLU A 43 -7.73 1.45 8.10
CA GLU A 43 -6.31 1.12 8.21
C GLU A 43 -5.92 -0.09 7.36
N MET A 44 -4.65 -0.22 6.99
CA MET A 44 -4.16 -1.37 6.23
C MET A 44 -2.78 -1.75 6.76
N PHE A 45 -2.68 -2.94 7.36
CA PHE A 45 -1.45 -3.48 7.97
C PHE A 45 -0.93 -4.73 7.27
N SER A 46 -1.40 -4.99 6.04
CA SER A 46 -1.02 -6.15 5.25
C SER A 46 -0.85 -5.75 3.80
N ALA A 47 0.38 -5.82 3.29
CA ALA A 47 0.66 -5.63 1.87
C ALA A 47 -0.03 -6.71 1.01
N SER A 48 -0.22 -7.91 1.57
CA SER A 48 -0.92 -9.01 0.89
C SER A 48 -2.40 -8.70 0.69
N ASP A 49 -3.06 -8.19 1.73
CA ASP A 49 -4.48 -7.84 1.65
C ASP A 49 -4.69 -6.62 0.74
N MET A 50 -3.75 -5.66 0.76
CA MET A 50 -3.73 -4.56 -0.19
C MET A 50 -3.61 -5.04 -1.64
N ALA A 51 -2.80 -6.06 -1.90
CA ALA A 51 -2.69 -6.67 -3.23
C ALA A 51 -4.00 -7.36 -3.64
N LEU A 52 -4.59 -8.18 -2.78
CA LEU A 52 -5.88 -8.82 -3.06
C LEU A 52 -6.98 -7.79 -3.36
N LEU A 53 -7.06 -6.72 -2.56
CA LEU A 53 -8.01 -5.62 -2.76
C LEU A 53 -7.79 -4.87 -4.10
N ALA A 54 -6.55 -4.84 -4.59
CA ALA A 54 -6.21 -4.25 -5.88
C ALA A 54 -6.70 -5.12 -7.05
N GLU A 55 -6.67 -6.45 -6.93
CA GLU A 55 -7.14 -7.41 -7.94
C GLU A 55 -8.67 -7.47 -8.03
N GLU A 56 -9.35 -7.46 -6.88
CA GLU A 56 -10.77 -7.83 -6.77
C GLU A 56 -11.77 -6.80 -7.34
N GLY A 57 -11.33 -5.65 -7.85
CA GLY A 57 -12.22 -4.75 -8.59
C GLY A 57 -11.98 -3.26 -8.43
N THR A 58 -10.97 -2.84 -7.65
CA THR A 58 -10.64 -1.42 -7.57
C THR A 58 -9.94 -0.92 -8.85
N LEU A 59 -9.18 -1.79 -9.53
CA LEU A 59 -8.26 -1.41 -10.62
C LEU A 59 -8.48 -2.15 -11.96
N GLY A 60 -9.53 -2.98 -12.06
CA GLY A 60 -9.90 -3.73 -13.26
C GLY A 60 -9.06 -5.00 -13.54
N SER A 61 -9.65 -5.95 -14.27
CA SER A 61 -9.00 -7.15 -14.78
C SER A 61 -7.90 -6.77 -15.78
N GLY A 62 -6.65 -7.14 -15.49
CA GLY A 62 -5.46 -6.74 -16.29
C GLY A 62 -4.35 -6.07 -15.49
N LEU A 63 -4.46 -6.06 -14.17
CA LEU A 63 -3.36 -5.74 -13.27
C LEU A 63 -2.59 -7.02 -12.97
N ARG A 64 -1.31 -7.06 -13.33
CA ARG A 64 -0.40 -8.07 -12.78
C ARG A 64 0.20 -7.47 -11.52
N LEU A 65 -0.04 -8.13 -10.40
CA LEU A 65 0.59 -7.81 -9.14
C LEU A 65 1.81 -8.67 -8.93
N ASP A 66 2.87 -8.04 -8.44
CA ASP A 66 4.00 -8.76 -7.86
C ASP A 66 4.19 -8.31 -6.42
N ARG A 67 4.29 -9.30 -5.52
CA ARG A 67 4.62 -9.07 -4.12
C ARG A 67 6.10 -9.35 -3.96
N SER A 68 6.84 -8.28 -3.73
CA SER A 68 8.29 -8.32 -3.63
C SER A 68 8.72 -7.79 -2.26
N THR A 69 9.84 -8.33 -1.75
CA THR A 69 10.48 -7.80 -0.55
C THR A 69 11.55 -6.80 -0.95
N LEU A 70 11.36 -5.53 -0.60
CA LEU A 70 12.39 -4.51 -0.73
C LEU A 70 13.44 -4.73 0.35
N THR A 71 14.56 -5.35 -0.03
CA THR A 71 15.73 -5.47 0.84
C THR A 71 16.79 -4.46 0.41
N ALA A 72 17.39 -3.77 1.39
CA ALA A 72 18.46 -2.81 1.13
C ALA A 72 19.70 -3.45 0.48
N THR A 73 19.88 -4.77 0.63
CA THR A 73 20.99 -5.54 0.07
C THR A 73 20.93 -5.70 -1.45
N HIS A 74 19.74 -5.58 -2.08
CA HIS A 74 19.60 -5.61 -3.54
C HIS A 74 19.97 -4.29 -4.22
N MET A 75 20.31 -3.24 -3.46
CA MET A 75 20.65 -1.91 -3.98
C MET A 75 22.16 -1.62 -3.99
N HIS A 76 22.98 -2.65 -4.21
CA HIS A 76 24.44 -2.50 -4.33
C HIS A 76 24.88 -2.02 -5.74
N ASP A 77 23.94 -1.56 -6.57
CA ASP A 77 24.22 -0.89 -7.85
C ASP A 77 24.76 0.52 -7.56
N PRO A 78 25.91 0.93 -8.13
CA PRO A 78 26.47 2.29 -7.97
C PRO A 78 25.55 3.42 -8.48
N ARG A 79 24.43 3.10 -9.13
CA ARG A 79 23.45 4.09 -9.58
C ARG A 79 22.57 4.54 -8.43
N GLU A 80 22.63 5.82 -8.09
CA GLU A 80 21.68 6.43 -7.15
C GLU A 80 20.26 6.42 -7.76
N ALA A 81 19.43 5.49 -7.29
CA ALA A 81 18.03 5.41 -7.69
C ALA A 81 17.16 6.32 -6.80
N TYR A 82 16.25 7.06 -7.44
CA TYR A 82 15.27 7.90 -6.77
C TYR A 82 13.84 7.51 -7.17
N ILE A 83 12.92 7.54 -6.21
CA ILE A 83 11.48 7.39 -6.45
C ILE A 83 10.83 8.78 -6.41
N LEU A 84 10.15 9.14 -7.50
CA LEU A 84 9.17 10.22 -7.50
C LEU A 84 7.79 9.61 -7.17
N ALA A 85 7.21 9.96 -6.04
CA ALA A 85 5.92 9.40 -5.63
C ALA A 85 4.99 10.43 -5.00
N LYS A 86 3.69 10.13 -5.08
CA LYS A 86 2.62 10.80 -4.34
C LYS A 86 2.12 9.84 -3.26
N GLN A 87 1.92 10.36 -2.04
CA GLN A 87 1.49 9.55 -0.91
C GLN A 87 0.03 9.81 -0.53
N GLY A 88 -0.66 8.83 0.04
CA GLY A 88 -2.09 8.91 0.36
C GLY A 88 -2.49 9.96 1.41
N LYS A 89 -1.53 10.65 2.06
CA LYS A 89 -1.81 11.76 3.00
C LYS A 89 -1.40 13.13 2.47
N SER A 90 -0.84 13.23 1.25
CA SER A 90 -0.36 14.49 0.68
C SER A 90 -0.76 14.64 -0.77
N LEU A 91 -1.10 15.87 -1.16
CA LEU A 91 -1.33 16.19 -2.56
C LEU A 91 -0.03 16.41 -3.34
N ARG A 92 1.11 16.57 -2.65
CA ARG A 92 2.40 16.93 -3.24
C ARG A 92 3.19 15.69 -3.65
N TYR A 93 3.81 15.77 -4.82
CA TYR A 93 4.87 14.86 -5.22
C TYR A 93 6.13 15.13 -4.41
N GLN A 94 6.86 14.07 -4.11
CA GLN A 94 8.13 14.13 -3.42
C GLN A 94 9.09 13.13 -4.07
N LEU A 95 10.37 13.49 -4.01
CA LEU A 95 11.47 12.69 -4.54
C LEU A 95 12.27 12.16 -3.37
N TRP A 96 12.50 10.85 -3.34
CA TRP A 96 13.28 10.21 -2.27
C TRP A 96 14.31 9.26 -2.84
N ARG A 97 15.46 9.15 -2.18
CA ARG A 97 16.44 8.11 -2.48
C ARG A 97 15.84 6.74 -2.14
N LEU A 98 15.94 5.79 -3.07
CA LEU A 98 15.34 4.46 -2.95
C LEU A 98 15.87 3.71 -1.72
N ASP A 99 17.17 3.82 -1.43
CA ASP A 99 17.82 3.20 -0.27
C ASP A 99 17.20 3.69 1.05
N LYS A 100 16.95 5.00 1.17
CA LYS A 100 16.31 5.62 2.33
C LYS A 100 14.86 5.21 2.48
N VAL A 101 14.12 5.07 1.37
CA VAL A 101 12.75 4.57 1.40
C VAL A 101 12.72 3.11 1.87
N ALA A 102 13.59 2.25 1.36
CA ALA A 102 13.62 0.85 1.80
C ALA A 102 14.06 0.69 3.26
N GLN A 103 15.06 1.47 3.71
CA GLN A 103 15.47 1.51 5.12
C GLN A 103 14.30 1.90 6.03
N SER A 104 13.53 2.92 5.64
CA SER A 104 12.33 3.34 6.38
C SER A 104 11.22 2.27 6.35
N ASN A 105 10.97 1.66 5.19
CA ASN A 105 9.98 0.60 5.03
C ASN A 105 10.29 -0.65 5.89
N ALA A 106 11.57 -0.96 6.11
CA ALA A 106 12.00 -2.06 6.97
C ALA A 106 11.68 -1.84 8.46
N GLN A 107 11.33 -0.62 8.87
CA GLN A 107 11.04 -0.25 10.26
C GLN A 107 9.55 -0.34 10.62
N LEU A 108 8.67 -0.73 9.68
CA LEU A 108 7.22 -0.85 9.90
C LEU A 108 6.88 -2.09 10.75
N ARG A 109 7.19 -2.05 12.05
CA ARG A 109 7.10 -3.21 12.95
C ARG A 109 5.95 -3.20 13.93
N GLU A 110 5.48 -2.01 14.31
CA GLU A 110 4.58 -1.82 15.44
C GLU A 110 3.44 -0.86 15.09
N ILE A 111 2.30 -1.04 15.76
CA ILE A 111 1.21 -0.06 15.77
C ILE A 111 1.53 0.97 16.85
N ASP A 112 1.25 2.24 16.55
CA ASP A 112 1.31 3.33 17.51
C ASP A 112 0.51 2.97 18.78
N PRO A 113 1.15 2.90 19.97
CA PRO A 113 0.49 2.49 21.21
C PRO A 113 -0.72 3.36 21.56
N GLN A 114 -0.72 4.65 21.19
CA GLN A 114 -1.86 5.54 21.44
C GLN A 114 -3.10 5.12 20.65
N ARG A 115 -2.93 4.45 19.51
CA ARG A 115 -4.03 3.91 18.71
C ARG A 115 -4.62 2.64 19.32
N SER A 116 -3.82 1.88 20.05
CA SER A 116 -4.24 0.60 20.66
C SER A 116 -5.12 0.76 21.91
N TRP A 117 -5.08 1.93 22.56
CA TRP A 117 -5.75 2.17 23.85
C TRP A 117 -7.25 2.50 23.72
N GLU A 118 -7.74 2.92 22.56
CA GLU A 118 -9.14 3.34 22.38
C GLU A 118 -10.16 2.18 22.29
N GLY A 119 -9.77 0.94 22.64
CA GLY A 119 -10.64 -0.24 22.52
C GLY A 119 -11.01 -0.58 21.07
N THR A 120 -10.42 0.11 20.10
CA THR A 120 -10.59 -0.16 18.68
C THR A 120 -9.81 -1.41 18.31
N GLN A 121 -10.53 -2.44 17.87
CA GLN A 121 -9.93 -3.67 17.37
C GLN A 121 -9.43 -3.44 15.94
N TYR A 122 -8.11 -3.35 15.77
CA TYR A 122 -7.49 -3.31 14.44
C TYR A 122 -7.36 -4.71 13.85
N VAL A 123 -7.45 -4.78 12.53
CA VAL A 123 -7.10 -6.00 11.79
C VAL A 123 -5.59 -6.07 11.63
N VAL A 124 -4.94 -6.97 12.36
CA VAL A 124 -3.49 -7.19 12.30
C VAL A 124 -3.21 -8.60 11.79
N PRO A 125 -2.35 -8.78 10.78
CA PRO A 125 -2.05 -10.11 10.26
C PRO A 125 -1.35 -10.98 11.31
N LYS A 126 -1.44 -12.30 11.12
CA LYS A 126 -0.72 -13.27 11.95
C LYS A 126 0.78 -12.99 11.87
N GLY A 127 1.43 -12.79 13.02
CA GLY A 127 2.83 -12.38 13.10
C GLY A 127 3.02 -10.87 13.30
N GLY A 128 1.94 -10.10 13.42
CA GLY A 128 2.00 -8.68 13.73
C GLY A 128 2.24 -7.81 12.50
N VAL A 129 2.40 -6.50 12.75
CA VAL A 129 2.60 -5.49 11.69
C VAL A 129 3.88 -5.75 10.91
N GLU A 130 4.96 -6.16 11.60
CA GLU A 130 6.23 -6.49 10.95
C GLU A 130 6.05 -7.52 9.83
N ALA A 131 5.36 -8.63 10.10
CA ALA A 131 5.12 -9.67 9.11
C ALA A 131 4.24 -9.18 7.93
N GLY A 132 3.32 -8.25 8.19
CA GLY A 132 2.41 -7.72 7.18
C GLY A 132 2.98 -6.59 6.32
N MET A 133 3.90 -5.79 6.86
CA MET A 133 4.31 -4.50 6.29
C MET A 133 5.81 -4.34 6.09
N ALA A 134 6.63 -4.84 7.02
CA ALA A 134 8.05 -4.52 7.00
C ALA A 134 8.72 -5.09 5.74
N SER A 135 9.42 -4.20 5.03
CA SER A 135 10.09 -4.53 3.76
C SER A 135 9.15 -5.02 2.64
N GLN A 136 7.82 -4.96 2.80
CA GLN A 136 6.88 -5.40 1.78
C GLN A 136 6.62 -4.29 0.76
N VAL A 137 6.46 -4.67 -0.50
CA VAL A 137 5.96 -3.80 -1.58
C VAL A 137 4.99 -4.56 -2.48
N VAL A 138 3.95 -3.85 -2.91
CA VAL A 138 3.04 -4.28 -3.95
C VAL A 138 3.41 -3.53 -5.23
N LEU A 139 3.86 -4.27 -6.24
CA LEU A 139 4.16 -3.74 -7.57
C LEU A 139 2.95 -3.93 -8.47
N LEU A 140 2.61 -2.86 -9.18
CA LEU A 140 1.44 -2.76 -10.04
C LEU A 140 1.90 -2.65 -11.48
N HIS A 141 1.76 -3.72 -12.26
CA HIS A 141 2.13 -3.69 -13.67
C HIS A 141 0.94 -3.25 -14.52
N THR A 142 1.15 -2.18 -15.29
CA THR A 142 0.27 -1.86 -16.42
C THR A 142 0.58 -2.87 -17.51
N GLY A 143 -0.39 -3.67 -17.93
CA GLY A 143 -0.23 -4.62 -19.03
C GLY A 143 0.14 -3.92 -20.34
N GLY A 144 1.44 -3.68 -20.54
CA GLY A 144 2.03 -3.70 -21.86
C GLY A 144 2.22 -5.16 -22.22
N GLN A 145 1.64 -5.59 -23.34
CA GLN A 145 1.91 -6.88 -23.94
C GLN A 145 3.42 -7.14 -23.90
N THR A 146 3.83 -8.23 -23.24
CA THR A 146 5.17 -8.77 -23.42
C THR A 146 5.26 -9.22 -24.88
N GLN A 147 6.13 -8.59 -25.66
CA GLN A 147 6.70 -9.21 -26.85
C GLN A 147 8.19 -9.37 -26.61
#